data_AF-A0A1Q5T2H7-F1
#
_entry.id   AF-A0A1Q5T2H7-F1
#
_cell.length_a   1.000
_cell.length_b   1.000
_cell.length_c   1.000
_cell.angle_alpha   90.00
_cell.angle_beta   90.00
_cell.angle_gamma   90.00
#
_symmetry.space_group_name_H-M   'P 1'
#
loop_
_entity.id
_entity.type
_entity.pdbx_description
1 polymer ?
#
loop_
_entity_poly.entity_id
_entity_poly.type
_entity_poly.pdbx_seq_one_letter_code
_entity_poly.pdbx_strand_id
1 'polypeptide(L)'
;MGNDGGSIPTRRELVREAARAPTTAQIKETQREQQEHSWTTCPLSHKALARPVVSDSVGNLYNKDAVLQFLLPGDDGEGISSKSDCEEVLCGRVKGLRDVVELHFEIDTELSEHPSDRANAHRHKRREGWICPITAKALGPSVKSVYLVPCGHVFAEEAIQQLKGDKCLQCNESYTEDNIIPILPTKEADKERLMARGAKLAEQGLTHSLKKAPGSKKRKKHPTESSTDAPRATATATTSASVSKSNGAGNGIKNSATASLTARVLNEENEKNKKRKTTGRNENIDSLFTKDKKDGAKADFMTRGFSIPASARR
;
A
#
# COMPACT_ATOMS: atom_id res chain seq x y z
N MET A 1 64.66 5.53 -34.62
CA MET A 1 63.70 5.23 -35.69
C MET A 1 62.38 4.84 -35.03
N GLY A 2 61.44 5.77 -34.92
CA GLY A 2 60.11 5.47 -34.39
C GLY A 2 59.17 5.16 -35.55
N ASN A 3 58.55 3.99 -35.55
CA ASN A 3 57.54 3.62 -36.54
C ASN A 3 56.43 2.80 -35.85
N ASP A 4 55.78 3.42 -34.89
CA ASP A 4 54.50 2.96 -34.32
C ASP A 4 53.43 4.01 -34.66
N GLY A 5 53.10 4.05 -35.95
CA GLY A 5 52.00 4.86 -36.45
C GLY A 5 50.69 4.15 -36.12
N GLY A 6 50.14 4.42 -34.94
CA GLY A 6 48.93 3.80 -34.43
C GLY A 6 47.81 3.79 -35.49
N SER A 7 47.46 2.59 -35.96
CA SER A 7 46.46 2.40 -37.01
C SER A 7 45.08 2.80 -36.49
N ILE A 8 44.60 3.97 -36.91
CA ILE A 8 43.25 4.44 -36.59
C ILE A 8 42.24 3.45 -37.21
N PRO A 9 41.39 2.77 -36.41
CA PRO A 9 40.44 1.80 -36.94
C PRO A 9 39.51 2.43 -37.97
N THR A 10 39.36 1.77 -39.12
CA THR A 10 38.51 2.30 -40.19
C THR A 10 37.05 2.10 -39.85
N ARG A 11 36.18 2.99 -40.36
CA ARG A 11 34.71 2.91 -40.16
C ARG A 11 34.12 1.53 -40.53
N ARG A 12 34.75 0.81 -41.46
CA ARG A 12 34.32 -0.54 -41.91
C ARG A 12 34.56 -1.61 -40.85
N GLU A 13 35.59 -1.46 -40.03
CA GLU A 13 35.90 -2.38 -38.92
C GLU A 13 34.95 -2.12 -37.75
N LEU A 14 34.84 -0.86 -37.31
CA LEU A 14 33.93 -0.44 -36.23
C LEU A 14 32.46 -0.84 -36.48
N VAL A 15 31.94 -0.65 -37.70
CA VAL A 15 30.57 -1.03 -38.06
C VAL A 15 30.38 -2.56 -38.06
N ARG A 16 31.42 -3.33 -38.39
CA ARG A 16 31.35 -4.79 -38.44
C ARG A 16 31.44 -5.43 -37.04
N GLU A 17 32.09 -4.75 -36.10
CA GLU A 17 32.08 -5.11 -34.68
C GLU A 17 30.73 -4.75 -34.03
N ALA A 18 30.17 -3.58 -34.31
CA ALA A 18 28.85 -3.18 -33.81
C ALA A 18 27.69 -4.05 -34.34
N ALA A 19 27.84 -4.63 -35.53
CA ALA A 19 26.87 -5.58 -36.11
C ALA A 19 27.07 -7.04 -35.64
N ARG A 20 28.07 -7.32 -34.79
CA ARG A 20 28.31 -8.67 -34.27
C ARG A 20 27.30 -8.98 -33.16
N ALA A 21 26.54 -10.06 -33.33
CA ALA A 21 25.67 -10.56 -32.27
C ALA A 21 26.50 -10.79 -30.98
N PRO A 22 26.05 -10.28 -29.82
CA PRO A 22 26.83 -10.34 -28.59
C PRO A 22 27.09 -11.79 -28.18
N THR A 23 28.31 -12.05 -27.73
CA THR A 23 28.73 -13.37 -27.26
C THR A 23 27.90 -13.78 -26.04
N THR A 24 27.64 -15.07 -25.85
CA THR A 24 26.89 -15.57 -24.68
C THR A 24 27.47 -15.12 -23.33
N ALA A 25 28.78 -14.88 -23.26
CA ALA A 25 29.44 -14.25 -22.11
C ALA A 25 29.00 -12.78 -21.90
N GLN A 26 29.01 -11.97 -22.96
CA GLN A 26 28.58 -10.56 -22.94
C GLN A 26 27.09 -10.40 -22.60
N ILE A 27 26.24 -11.34 -23.05
CA ILE A 27 24.81 -11.36 -22.69
C ILE A 27 24.64 -11.66 -21.18
N LYS A 28 25.40 -12.61 -20.62
CA LYS A 28 25.36 -12.91 -19.18
C LYS A 28 25.90 -11.77 -18.33
N GLU A 29 26.94 -11.08 -18.81
CA GLU A 29 27.52 -9.92 -18.14
C GLU A 29 26.55 -8.74 -18.09
N THR A 30 25.95 -8.36 -19.23
CA THR A 30 24.94 -7.29 -19.27
C THR A 30 23.68 -7.64 -18.45
N GLN A 31 23.26 -8.90 -18.41
CA GLN A 31 22.19 -9.36 -17.51
C GLN A 31 22.56 -9.23 -16.03
N ARG A 32 23.81 -9.53 -15.65
CA ARG A 32 24.31 -9.36 -14.28
C ARG A 32 24.33 -7.88 -13.89
N GLU A 33 24.85 -7.01 -14.76
CA GLU A 33 24.89 -5.55 -14.55
C GLU A 33 23.47 -4.95 -14.42
N GLN A 34 22.53 -5.38 -15.26
CA GLN A 34 21.12 -4.96 -15.16
C GLN A 34 20.49 -5.40 -13.83
N GLN A 35 20.80 -6.60 -13.35
CA GLN A 35 20.34 -7.10 -12.06
C GLN A 35 20.96 -6.31 -10.89
N GLU A 36 22.28 -6.07 -10.91
CA GLU A 36 22.97 -5.22 -9.93
C GLU A 36 22.40 -3.80 -9.91
N HIS A 37 22.08 -3.22 -11.08
CA HIS A 37 21.43 -1.92 -11.17
C HIS A 37 20.01 -1.94 -10.57
N SER A 38 19.19 -2.94 -10.94
CA SER A 38 17.80 -3.06 -10.46
C SER A 38 17.70 -3.33 -8.96
N TRP A 39 18.67 -4.03 -8.37
CA TRP A 39 18.78 -4.25 -6.92
C TRP A 39 19.27 -3.02 -6.14
N THR A 40 19.75 -1.98 -6.83
CA THR A 40 20.38 -0.82 -6.18
C THR A 40 19.78 0.53 -6.56
N THR A 41 18.99 0.61 -7.64
CA THR A 41 18.47 1.86 -8.21
C THR A 41 16.98 1.74 -8.51
N CYS A 42 16.19 2.75 -8.09
CA CYS A 42 14.78 2.83 -8.40
C CYS A 42 14.57 3.31 -9.84
N PRO A 43 13.87 2.55 -10.71
CA PRO A 43 13.74 2.89 -12.13
C PRO A 43 12.84 4.10 -12.41
N LEU A 44 12.00 4.52 -11.45
CA LEU A 44 11.15 5.72 -11.58
C LEU A 44 11.86 7.03 -11.22
N SER A 45 12.96 6.96 -10.47
CA SER A 45 13.63 8.16 -9.92
C SER A 45 15.12 8.22 -10.19
N HIS A 46 15.72 7.14 -10.71
CA HIS A 46 17.15 6.92 -10.87
C HIS A 46 17.98 7.16 -9.60
N LYS A 47 17.32 7.23 -8.43
CA LYS A 47 17.94 7.32 -7.11
C LYS A 47 18.21 5.91 -6.57
N ALA A 48 19.21 5.80 -5.70
CA ALA A 48 19.47 4.56 -4.98
C ALA A 48 18.20 4.06 -4.26
N LEU A 49 17.99 2.75 -4.22
CA LEU A 49 16.92 2.14 -3.42
C LEU A 49 17.18 2.39 -1.93
N ALA A 50 16.15 2.86 -1.23
CA ALA A 50 16.19 3.16 0.19
C ALA A 50 14.83 2.78 0.81
N ARG A 51 14.84 2.29 2.05
CA ARG A 51 13.60 1.97 2.75
C ARG A 51 12.81 3.26 3.04
N PRO A 52 11.47 3.26 2.88
CA PRO A 52 10.64 2.12 2.49
C PRO A 52 10.66 1.80 0.99
N VAL A 53 10.95 0.54 0.67
CA VAL A 53 10.91 -0.02 -0.69
C VAL A 53 9.57 -0.71 -0.91
N VAL A 54 9.01 -0.59 -2.12
CA VAL A 54 7.77 -1.26 -2.53
C VAL A 54 7.99 -2.07 -3.80
N SER A 55 7.15 -3.09 -4.01
CA SER A 55 7.18 -3.93 -5.22
C SER A 55 5.83 -4.01 -5.94
N ASP A 56 5.87 -4.03 -7.26
CA ASP A 56 4.70 -4.25 -8.13
C ASP A 56 4.32 -5.73 -8.28
N SER A 57 3.29 -5.99 -9.08
CA SER A 57 2.79 -7.35 -9.34
C SER A 57 3.76 -8.28 -10.08
N VAL A 58 4.87 -7.75 -10.64
CA VAL A 58 5.88 -8.49 -11.42
C VAL A 58 7.20 -8.61 -10.66
N GLY A 59 7.28 -8.09 -9.43
CA GLY A 59 8.46 -8.20 -8.57
C GLY A 59 9.51 -7.10 -8.79
N ASN A 60 9.17 -6.03 -9.51
CA ASN A 60 10.06 -4.87 -9.68
C ASN A 60 10.15 -4.06 -8.38
N LEU A 61 11.30 -3.45 -8.10
CA LEU A 61 11.54 -2.67 -6.87
C LEU A 61 11.48 -1.16 -7.12
N TYR A 62 10.84 -0.44 -6.22
CA TYR A 62 10.69 1.02 -6.30
C TYR A 62 10.83 1.66 -4.91
N ASN A 63 11.33 2.89 -4.85
CA ASN A 63 11.21 3.73 -3.66
C ASN A 63 9.73 4.13 -3.49
N LYS A 64 9.16 3.98 -2.29
CA LYS A 64 7.76 4.35 -2.01
C LYS A 64 7.46 5.79 -2.39
N ASP A 65 8.39 6.70 -2.11
CA ASP A 65 8.28 8.13 -2.42
C ASP A 65 8.11 8.38 -3.92
N ALA A 66 8.85 7.66 -4.77
CA ALA A 66 8.76 7.78 -6.22
C ALA A 66 7.40 7.28 -6.76
N VAL A 67 6.87 6.19 -6.20
CA VAL A 67 5.52 5.69 -6.52
C VAL A 67 4.45 6.68 -6.06
N LEU A 68 4.61 7.30 -4.88
CA LEU A 68 3.69 8.33 -4.40
C LEU A 68 3.73 9.57 -5.29
N GLN A 69 4.91 10.04 -5.70
CA GLN A 69 5.07 11.16 -6.64
C GLN A 69 4.38 10.89 -7.98
N PHE A 70 4.55 9.69 -8.56
CA PHE A 70 3.88 9.29 -9.81
C PHE A 70 2.35 9.30 -9.71
N LEU A 71 1.82 8.81 -8.58
CA LEU A 71 0.37 8.71 -8.32
C LEU A 71 -0.31 10.07 -8.03
N LEU A 72 0.45 11.12 -7.74
CA LEU A 72 -0.13 12.44 -7.48
C LEU A 72 -0.53 13.15 -8.80
N PRO A 73 -1.70 13.80 -8.85
CA PRO A 73 -2.08 14.65 -9.97
C PRO A 73 -1.39 16.02 -9.84
N GLY A 74 -0.21 16.16 -10.44
CA GLY A 74 0.59 17.37 -10.46
C GLY A 74 1.69 17.28 -11.53
N ASP A 75 2.34 18.41 -11.77
CA ASP A 75 3.45 18.58 -12.71
C ASP A 75 4.62 17.62 -12.39
N ASP A 76 5.44 17.27 -13.39
CA ASP A 76 6.51 16.26 -13.28
C ASP A 76 7.40 16.51 -12.05
N GLY A 77 7.13 15.76 -10.97
CA GLY A 77 7.60 16.12 -9.64
C GLY A 77 9.11 15.97 -9.50
N GLU A 78 9.77 17.01 -8.99
CA GLU A 78 11.23 17.01 -8.80
C GLU A 78 11.69 15.76 -8.03
N GLY A 79 12.27 14.82 -8.78
CA GLY A 79 12.75 13.56 -8.22
C GLY A 79 12.20 12.27 -8.81
N ILE A 80 11.30 12.32 -9.79
CA ILE A 80 11.01 11.21 -10.71
C ILE A 80 11.32 11.59 -12.17
N SER A 81 11.44 10.59 -13.04
CA SER A 81 11.51 10.76 -14.50
C SER A 81 10.17 11.27 -15.05
N SER A 82 10.11 11.62 -16.34
CA SER A 82 8.87 12.14 -16.92
C SER A 82 7.72 11.15 -16.75
N LYS A 83 6.47 11.66 -16.67
CA LYS A 83 5.31 10.81 -16.47
C LYS A 83 5.13 9.75 -17.57
N SER A 84 5.57 10.02 -18.81
CA SER A 84 5.61 9.05 -19.89
C SER A 84 6.60 7.91 -19.64
N ASP A 85 7.83 8.22 -19.21
CA ASP A 85 8.85 7.19 -18.94
C ASP A 85 8.41 6.32 -17.74
N CYS A 86 7.81 6.93 -16.74
CA CYS A 86 7.23 6.23 -15.60
C CYS A 86 6.09 5.28 -16.00
N GLU A 87 5.22 5.69 -16.93
CA GLU A 87 4.15 4.84 -17.45
C GLU A 87 4.70 3.70 -18.32
N GLU A 88 5.78 3.91 -19.08
CA GLU A 88 6.48 2.82 -19.78
C GLU A 88 7.07 1.81 -18.78
N VAL A 89 7.74 2.28 -17.72
CA VAL A 89 8.31 1.43 -16.65
C VAL A 89 7.24 0.68 -15.84
N LEU A 90 6.03 1.23 -15.70
CA LEU A 90 4.94 0.63 -14.94
C LEU A 90 3.94 -0.16 -15.81
N CYS A 91 3.87 0.10 -17.11
CA CYS A 91 2.87 -0.40 -18.07
C CYS A 91 1.45 -0.56 -17.48
N GLY A 92 0.94 0.47 -16.80
CA GLY A 92 -0.38 0.46 -16.16
C GLY A 92 -0.57 -0.54 -15.00
N ARG A 93 0.50 -1.17 -14.48
CA ARG A 93 0.43 -2.14 -13.35
C ARG A 93 0.06 -1.47 -12.03
N VAL A 94 0.50 -0.23 -11.81
CA VAL A 94 0.31 0.51 -10.56
C VAL A 94 -0.64 1.69 -10.80
N LYS A 95 -1.88 1.58 -10.32
CA LYS A 95 -2.92 2.63 -10.41
C LYS A 95 -3.21 3.27 -9.05
N GLY A 96 -2.74 2.66 -7.97
CA GLY A 96 -2.73 3.23 -6.63
C GLY A 96 -1.90 2.40 -5.65
N LEU A 97 -1.77 2.89 -4.41
CA LEU A 97 -0.96 2.29 -3.34
C LEU A 97 -1.43 0.88 -2.88
N ARG A 98 -2.49 0.32 -3.49
CA ARG A 98 -2.95 -1.07 -3.27
C ARG A 98 -2.34 -2.06 -4.26
N ASP A 99 -1.81 -1.56 -5.37
CA ASP A 99 -1.22 -2.37 -6.44
C ASP A 99 0.27 -2.64 -6.21
N VAL A 100 0.85 -2.02 -5.19
CA VAL A 100 2.18 -2.29 -4.66
C VAL A 100 2.11 -2.90 -3.25
N VAL A 101 3.17 -3.61 -2.87
CA VAL A 101 3.37 -4.16 -1.51
C VAL A 101 4.67 -3.58 -0.95
N GLU A 102 4.65 -3.10 0.29
CA GLU A 102 5.82 -2.58 0.99
C GLU A 102 6.68 -3.75 1.51
N LEU A 103 7.98 -3.71 1.22
CA LEU A 103 8.90 -4.80 1.50
C LEU A 103 9.64 -4.60 2.81
N HIS A 104 9.59 -5.62 3.67
CA HIS A 104 10.30 -5.67 4.93
C HIS A 104 11.62 -6.43 4.74
N PHE A 105 12.69 -5.67 4.49
CA PHE A 105 14.07 -6.18 4.46
C PHE A 105 14.69 -6.12 5.87
N GLU A 106 15.36 -7.19 6.25
CA GLU A 106 16.24 -7.23 7.42
C GLU A 106 17.64 -6.76 7.02
N ILE A 107 18.32 -6.04 7.93
CA ILE A 107 19.63 -5.42 7.67
C ILE A 107 20.72 -6.20 8.36
N ASP A 108 21.81 -6.44 7.63
CA ASP A 108 23.06 -6.89 8.22
C ASP A 108 23.72 -5.73 8.98
N THR A 109 23.59 -5.74 10.30
CA THR A 109 24.23 -4.76 11.17
C THR A 109 25.74 -4.98 11.27
N GLU A 110 26.22 -6.22 11.15
CA GLU A 110 27.65 -6.57 11.30
C GLU A 110 28.48 -6.03 10.12
N LEU A 111 27.99 -6.22 8.88
CA LEU A 111 28.57 -5.60 7.69
C LEU A 111 28.55 -4.07 7.76
N SER A 112 27.52 -3.47 8.37
CA SER A 112 27.40 -2.01 8.45
C SER A 112 28.42 -1.34 9.38
N GLU A 113 28.97 -2.08 10.35
CA GLU A 113 29.87 -1.54 11.37
C GLU A 113 31.36 -1.71 11.06
N HIS A 114 31.71 -2.46 10.01
CA HIS A 114 33.10 -2.82 9.69
C HIS A 114 34.00 -1.56 9.57
N PRO A 115 35.14 -1.49 10.28
CA PRO A 115 35.91 -0.25 10.43
C PRO A 115 36.51 0.29 9.12
N SER A 116 36.65 -0.54 8.10
CA SER A 116 37.03 -0.14 6.74
C SER A 116 36.06 0.86 6.11
N ASP A 117 34.75 0.72 6.36
CA ASP A 117 33.73 1.64 5.82
C ASP A 117 33.55 2.90 6.66
N ARG A 118 33.98 2.87 7.94
CA ARG A 118 34.07 4.10 8.75
C ARG A 118 35.11 5.08 8.19
N ALA A 119 36.22 4.58 7.63
CA ALA A 119 37.25 5.43 7.00
C ALA A 119 36.80 6.07 5.67
N ASN A 120 35.86 5.45 4.94
CA ASN A 120 35.38 5.90 3.63
C ASN A 120 33.96 6.52 3.68
N ALA A 121 33.41 6.75 4.87
CA ALA A 121 32.03 7.19 5.11
C ALA A 121 31.65 8.52 4.44
N HIS A 122 32.63 9.35 4.07
CA HIS A 122 32.40 10.61 3.36
C HIS A 122 32.20 10.46 1.84
N ARG A 123 32.51 9.30 1.25
CA ARG A 123 32.55 9.12 -0.22
C ARG A 123 31.47 8.20 -0.79
N HIS A 124 30.94 7.28 0.01
CA HIS A 124 29.86 6.39 -0.39
C HIS A 124 28.67 6.52 0.55
N LYS A 125 27.55 7.04 0.02
CA LYS A 125 26.23 7.00 0.66
C LYS A 125 25.95 5.53 1.00
N ARG A 126 25.92 5.20 2.30
CA ARG A 126 25.93 3.80 2.77
C ARG A 126 24.84 2.99 2.09
N ARG A 127 25.24 1.92 1.39
CA ARG A 127 24.32 0.92 0.87
C ARG A 127 23.89 0.05 2.06
N GLU A 128 22.61 0.00 2.36
CA GLU A 128 22.09 -0.92 3.37
C GLU A 128 22.27 -2.36 2.85
N GLY A 129 23.02 -3.19 3.57
CA GLY A 129 23.13 -4.61 3.27
C GLY A 129 21.86 -5.33 3.72
N TRP A 130 21.10 -5.92 2.80
CA TRP A 130 19.90 -6.68 3.13
C TRP A 130 20.22 -8.17 3.26
N ILE A 131 19.64 -8.85 4.25
CA ILE A 131 19.85 -10.28 4.51
C ILE A 131 18.53 -11.03 4.64
N CYS A 132 18.57 -12.33 4.38
CA CYS A 132 17.45 -13.22 4.63
C CYS A 132 17.37 -13.56 6.14
N PRO A 133 16.23 -13.35 6.82
CA PRO A 133 16.02 -13.73 8.24
C PRO A 133 16.35 -15.18 8.59
N ILE A 134 16.24 -16.10 7.61
CA ILE A 134 16.27 -17.55 7.85
C ILE A 134 17.62 -18.16 7.46
N THR A 135 18.24 -17.66 6.39
CA THR A 135 19.50 -18.22 5.86
C THR A 135 20.72 -17.34 6.12
N ALA A 136 20.53 -16.13 6.67
CA ALA A 136 21.55 -15.09 6.81
C ALA A 136 22.31 -14.75 5.51
N LYS A 137 21.85 -15.22 4.35
CA LYS A 137 22.43 -14.89 3.05
C LYS A 137 22.07 -13.46 2.68
N ALA A 138 23.05 -12.70 2.17
CA ALA A 138 22.80 -11.40 1.57
C ALA A 138 21.81 -11.51 0.40
N LEU A 139 20.75 -10.71 0.45
CA LEU A 139 19.74 -10.59 -0.60
C LEU A 139 20.29 -9.65 -1.69
N GLY A 140 20.14 -10.04 -2.95
CA GLY A 140 20.75 -9.31 -4.05
C GLY A 140 20.74 -10.07 -5.38
N PRO A 141 21.48 -9.61 -6.39
CA PRO A 141 21.48 -10.19 -7.74
C PRO A 141 22.05 -11.62 -7.81
N SER A 142 22.83 -12.02 -6.81
CA SER A 142 23.40 -13.38 -6.67
C SER A 142 22.45 -14.38 -6.01
N VAL A 143 21.45 -13.92 -5.24
CA VAL A 143 20.54 -14.76 -4.46
C VAL A 143 19.11 -14.47 -4.87
N LYS A 144 18.47 -15.45 -5.51
CA LYS A 144 17.05 -15.36 -5.83
C LYS A 144 16.24 -15.14 -4.56
N SER A 145 15.55 -14.01 -4.54
CA SER A 145 14.82 -13.53 -3.39
C SER A 145 13.33 -13.50 -3.71
N VAL A 146 12.49 -13.80 -2.74
CA VAL A 146 11.03 -13.81 -2.85
C VAL A 146 10.44 -13.01 -1.70
N TYR A 147 9.25 -12.43 -1.90
CA TYR A 147 8.45 -11.89 -0.82
C TYR A 147 7.06 -12.52 -0.76
N LEU A 148 6.45 -12.46 0.42
CA LEU A 148 5.17 -13.10 0.72
C LEU A 148 4.06 -12.06 0.79
N VAL A 149 3.04 -12.20 -0.06
CA VAL A 149 1.85 -11.33 -0.04
C VAL A 149 0.80 -11.93 0.91
N PRO A 150 0.18 -11.14 1.83
CA PRO A 150 0.17 -9.67 1.86
C PRO A 150 1.23 -9.01 2.77
N CYS A 151 2.01 -9.78 3.54
CA CYS A 151 2.86 -9.24 4.61
C CYS A 151 4.11 -8.46 4.16
N GLY A 152 4.61 -8.70 2.95
CA GLY A 152 5.78 -8.02 2.38
C GLY A 152 7.15 -8.45 2.94
N HIS A 153 7.21 -9.44 3.82
CA HIS A 153 8.49 -9.99 4.32
C HIS A 153 9.28 -10.69 3.21
N VAL A 154 10.60 -10.48 3.18
CA VAL A 154 11.51 -10.94 2.13
C VAL A 154 12.39 -12.09 2.60
N PHE A 155 12.54 -13.12 1.75
CA PHE A 155 13.29 -14.34 2.03
C PHE A 155 14.10 -14.76 0.80
N ALA A 156 15.11 -15.62 0.98
CA ALA A 156 15.70 -16.37 -0.12
C ALA A 156 14.70 -17.43 -0.63
N GLU A 157 14.62 -17.65 -1.95
CA GLU A 157 13.73 -18.64 -2.59
C GLU A 157 13.90 -20.03 -1.97
N GLU A 158 15.16 -20.44 -1.76
CA GLU A 158 15.56 -21.72 -1.16
C GLU A 158 14.94 -21.94 0.23
N ALA A 159 14.83 -20.90 1.05
CA ALA A 159 14.31 -20.99 2.42
C ALA A 159 12.81 -21.35 2.43
N ILE A 160 12.03 -20.67 1.58
CA ILE A 160 10.59 -20.92 1.44
C ILE A 160 10.35 -22.30 0.80
N GLN A 161 11.15 -22.68 -0.21
CA GLN A 161 11.02 -23.96 -0.89
C GLN A 161 11.34 -25.17 0.00
N GLN A 162 12.31 -25.04 0.92
CA GLN A 162 12.67 -26.10 1.87
C GLN A 162 11.63 -26.24 2.99
N LEU A 163 11.14 -25.13 3.54
CA LEU A 163 10.25 -25.14 4.72
C LEU A 163 8.78 -25.44 4.39
N LYS A 164 8.32 -25.19 3.15
CA LYS A 164 6.97 -25.52 2.65
C LYS A 164 5.81 -25.13 3.60
N GLY A 165 5.94 -23.98 4.25
CA GLY A 165 4.91 -23.45 5.14
C GLY A 165 3.75 -22.78 4.40
N ASP A 166 2.62 -22.67 5.09
CA ASP A 166 1.44 -21.87 4.70
C ASP A 166 1.43 -20.47 5.37
N LYS A 167 2.43 -20.16 6.21
CA LYS A 167 2.50 -18.97 7.07
C LYS A 167 3.90 -18.35 7.06
N CYS A 168 3.94 -17.02 7.05
CA CYS A 168 5.17 -16.24 7.07
C CYS A 168 5.96 -16.46 8.37
N LEU A 169 7.27 -16.67 8.25
CA LEU A 169 8.14 -17.03 9.38
C LEU A 169 8.48 -15.84 10.31
N GLN A 170 8.25 -14.59 9.87
CA GLN A 170 8.47 -13.40 10.70
C GLN A 170 7.18 -12.90 11.37
N CYS A 171 6.01 -12.98 10.71
CA CYS A 171 4.75 -12.43 11.25
C CYS A 171 3.61 -13.45 11.42
N ASN A 172 3.81 -14.73 11.09
CA ASN A 172 2.80 -15.80 11.10
C ASN A 172 1.57 -15.58 10.21
N GLU A 173 1.59 -14.57 9.32
CA GLU A 173 0.49 -14.29 8.39
C GLU A 173 0.42 -15.36 7.29
N SER A 174 -0.79 -15.88 7.03
CA SER A 174 -1.03 -16.94 6.06
C SER A 174 -0.89 -16.47 4.61
N TYR A 175 -0.22 -17.26 3.78
CA TYR A 175 -0.09 -17.03 2.34
C TYR A 175 -0.41 -18.31 1.54
N THR A 176 -0.51 -18.18 0.21
CA THR A 176 -0.67 -19.30 -0.72
C THR A 176 0.55 -19.38 -1.65
N GLU A 177 0.77 -20.52 -2.30
CA GLU A 177 1.91 -20.70 -3.22
C GLU A 177 1.93 -19.71 -4.41
N ASP A 178 0.75 -19.23 -4.81
CA ASP A 178 0.58 -18.14 -5.78
C ASP A 178 1.00 -16.76 -5.21
N ASN A 179 1.01 -16.58 -3.89
CA ASN A 179 1.39 -15.33 -3.22
C ASN A 179 2.88 -15.25 -2.85
N ILE A 180 3.68 -16.20 -3.32
CA ILE A 180 5.15 -16.15 -3.29
C ILE A 180 5.62 -15.43 -4.55
N ILE A 181 6.20 -14.23 -4.40
CA ILE A 181 6.56 -13.36 -5.53
C ILE A 181 8.08 -13.25 -5.63
N PRO A 182 8.72 -13.78 -6.69
CA PRO A 182 10.12 -13.50 -6.99
C PRO A 182 10.39 -12.01 -7.17
N ILE A 183 11.47 -11.52 -6.55
CA ILE A 183 12.00 -10.17 -6.75
C ILE A 183 12.87 -10.18 -8.00
N LEU A 184 12.65 -9.21 -8.89
CA LEU A 184 13.43 -8.97 -10.11
C LEU A 184 13.70 -10.25 -10.93
N PRO A 185 12.67 -11.05 -11.28
CA PRO A 185 12.85 -12.35 -11.94
C PRO A 185 13.64 -12.23 -13.24
N THR A 186 14.69 -13.03 -13.38
CA THR A 186 15.52 -13.11 -14.60
C THR A 186 14.89 -13.95 -15.70
N LYS A 187 14.06 -14.96 -15.35
CA LYS A 187 13.39 -15.82 -16.32
C LYS A 187 12.09 -15.19 -16.82
N GLU A 188 11.85 -15.32 -18.11
CA GLU A 188 10.61 -14.86 -18.75
C GLU A 188 9.38 -15.63 -18.24
N ALA A 189 9.50 -16.96 -18.05
CA ALA A 189 8.43 -17.79 -17.48
C ALA A 189 7.97 -17.33 -16.08
N ASP A 190 8.88 -16.81 -15.24
CA ASP A 190 8.53 -16.29 -13.92
C ASP A 190 7.77 -14.95 -14.05
N LYS A 191 8.17 -14.08 -14.99
CA LYS A 191 7.45 -12.85 -15.32
C LYS A 191 6.04 -13.14 -15.85
N GLU A 192 5.90 -14.08 -16.78
CA GLU A 192 4.62 -14.51 -17.35
C GLU A 192 3.69 -15.09 -16.27
N ARG A 193 4.21 -15.93 -15.37
CA ARG A 193 3.46 -16.44 -14.20
C ARG A 193 2.92 -15.29 -13.35
N LEU A 194 3.74 -14.28 -13.07
CA LEU A 194 3.34 -13.12 -12.27
C LEU A 194 2.32 -12.22 -12.99
N MET A 195 2.46 -12.01 -14.29
CA MET A 195 1.46 -11.31 -15.10
C MET A 195 0.12 -12.05 -15.12
N ALA A 196 0.14 -13.37 -15.32
CA ALA A 196 -1.06 -14.21 -15.28
C ALA A 196 -1.73 -14.21 -13.90
N ARG A 197 -0.95 -14.19 -12.81
CA ARG A 197 -1.47 -13.97 -11.44
C ARG A 197 -2.13 -12.60 -11.30
N GLY A 198 -1.51 -11.54 -11.82
CA GLY A 198 -2.07 -10.19 -11.81
C GLY A 198 -3.44 -10.13 -12.51
N ALA A 199 -3.58 -10.76 -13.67
CA ALA A 199 -4.84 -10.89 -14.39
C ALA A 199 -5.92 -11.63 -13.57
N LYS A 200 -5.59 -12.81 -13.00
CA LYS A 200 -6.50 -13.58 -12.13
C LYS A 200 -7.00 -12.77 -10.92
N LEU A 201 -6.12 -11.98 -10.29
CA LEU A 201 -6.52 -11.12 -9.17
C LEU A 201 -7.44 -9.98 -9.63
N ALA A 202 -7.15 -9.37 -10.78
CA ALA A 202 -8.00 -8.31 -11.36
C ALA A 202 -9.42 -8.83 -11.69
N GLU A 203 -9.56 -10.04 -12.24
CA GLU A 203 -10.85 -10.71 -12.47
C GLU A 203 -11.63 -10.94 -11.16
N GLN A 204 -10.93 -11.25 -10.07
CA GLN A 204 -11.49 -11.41 -8.73
C GLN A 204 -11.80 -10.07 -8.03
N GLY A 205 -11.44 -8.93 -8.65
CA GLY A 205 -11.58 -7.59 -8.05
C GLY A 205 -10.59 -7.32 -6.91
N LEU A 206 -9.45 -8.01 -6.92
CA LEU A 206 -8.35 -7.87 -5.97
C LEU A 206 -7.16 -7.16 -6.63
N THR A 207 -6.43 -6.38 -5.84
CA THR A 207 -5.15 -5.77 -6.23
C THR A 207 -4.00 -6.68 -5.81
N HIS A 208 -2.76 -6.32 -6.18
CA HIS A 208 -1.57 -7.08 -5.81
C HIS A 208 -1.43 -7.32 -4.29
N SER A 209 -1.75 -6.31 -3.46
CA SER A 209 -1.82 -6.40 -1.99
C SER A 209 -2.93 -7.35 -1.45
N LEU A 210 -3.68 -8.08 -2.29
CA LEU A 210 -4.92 -8.79 -1.93
C LEU A 210 -6.01 -7.88 -1.34
N LYS A 211 -5.90 -6.56 -1.55
CA LYS A 211 -6.90 -5.57 -1.13
C LYS A 211 -7.93 -5.42 -2.26
N LYS A 212 -9.17 -5.05 -1.93
CA LYS A 212 -10.22 -4.87 -2.95
C LYS A 212 -9.89 -3.70 -3.86
N ALA A 213 -10.04 -3.91 -5.17
CA ALA A 213 -9.85 -2.89 -6.18
C ALA A 213 -10.86 -1.74 -6.03
N PRO A 214 -10.47 -0.48 -6.28
CA PRO A 214 -11.43 0.62 -6.35
C PRO A 214 -12.46 0.35 -7.46
N GLY A 215 -13.75 0.57 -7.17
CA GLY A 215 -14.83 0.35 -8.13
C GLY A 215 -15.40 -1.08 -8.21
N SER A 216 -14.83 -2.08 -7.53
CA SER A 216 -15.40 -3.44 -7.50
C SER A 216 -16.74 -3.46 -6.74
N LYS A 217 -17.86 -3.31 -7.45
CA LYS A 217 -19.21 -3.44 -6.88
C LYS A 217 -19.35 -4.81 -6.22
N LYS A 218 -19.94 -4.85 -5.02
CA LYS A 218 -20.09 -6.07 -4.18
C LYS A 218 -20.93 -7.13 -4.91
N ARG A 219 -20.29 -7.96 -5.73
CA ARG A 219 -20.92 -9.10 -6.38
C ARG A 219 -21.34 -10.09 -5.29
N LYS A 220 -22.65 -10.25 -5.11
CA LYS A 220 -23.24 -11.15 -4.12
C LYS A 220 -22.79 -12.57 -4.47
N LYS A 221 -22.05 -13.23 -3.58
CA LYS A 221 -21.58 -14.61 -3.76
C LYS A 221 -22.81 -15.49 -3.99
N HIS A 222 -22.90 -16.09 -5.18
CA HIS A 222 -23.83 -17.17 -5.43
C HIS A 222 -23.26 -18.42 -4.74
N PRO A 223 -24.00 -19.12 -3.87
CA PRO A 223 -23.75 -20.52 -3.64
C PRO A 223 -24.26 -21.28 -4.88
N THR A 224 -23.44 -22.19 -5.40
CA THR A 224 -23.90 -23.24 -6.29
C THR A 224 -23.68 -24.54 -5.54
N GLU A 225 -24.78 -25.25 -5.26
CA GLU A 225 -24.77 -26.49 -4.49
C GLU A 225 -24.47 -27.69 -5.39
N SER A 226 -23.86 -28.72 -4.82
CA SER A 226 -23.94 -30.09 -5.32
C SER A 226 -23.87 -31.05 -4.13
N SER A 227 -25.03 -31.64 -3.81
CA SER A 227 -25.21 -32.82 -2.93
C SER A 227 -24.31 -34.00 -3.38
N THR A 228 -23.89 -34.94 -2.54
CA THR A 228 -24.63 -35.76 -1.54
C THR A 228 -23.78 -35.99 -0.25
N ASP A 229 -24.15 -36.67 0.84
CA ASP A 229 -25.29 -37.56 1.18
C ASP A 229 -25.58 -37.50 2.71
N ALA A 230 -26.69 -38.08 3.19
CA ALA A 230 -27.08 -38.12 4.62
C ALA A 230 -27.33 -39.58 5.11
N PRO A 231 -27.52 -39.92 6.41
CA PRO A 231 -28.73 -39.53 7.17
C PRO A 231 -28.66 -39.46 8.73
N ARG A 232 -29.71 -38.83 9.33
CA ARG A 232 -30.25 -39.00 10.73
C ARG A 232 -29.33 -38.67 11.94
N ALA A 233 -29.79 -38.10 13.06
CA ALA A 233 -31.06 -37.50 13.52
C ALA A 233 -30.76 -36.72 14.86
N THR A 234 -31.65 -36.13 15.67
CA THR A 234 -33.13 -36.08 15.76
C THR A 234 -33.57 -34.81 16.52
N ALA A 235 -34.71 -34.19 16.13
CA ALA A 235 -35.66 -33.34 16.91
C ALA A 235 -35.14 -32.24 17.90
N THR A 236 -35.80 -31.08 18.07
CA THR A 236 -37.25 -30.86 18.09
C THR A 236 -37.66 -29.42 17.70
N ALA A 237 -38.89 -29.30 17.18
CA ALA A 237 -39.75 -28.12 16.96
C ALA A 237 -39.66 -27.00 18.04
N THR A 238 -40.07 -25.72 17.87
CA THR A 238 -40.79 -24.91 16.82
C THR A 238 -40.49 -23.41 17.14
N THR A 239 -40.98 -22.34 16.49
CA THR A 239 -42.08 -22.09 15.52
C THR A 239 -41.74 -20.90 14.60
N SER A 240 -42.51 -20.70 13.52
CA SER A 240 -42.45 -19.55 12.61
C SER A 240 -42.98 -18.24 13.23
N ALA A 241 -42.29 -17.12 13.00
CA ALA A 241 -42.93 -15.79 12.98
C ALA A 241 -42.13 -14.80 12.10
N SER A 242 -42.74 -14.40 10.99
CA SER A 242 -42.20 -13.43 10.03
C SER A 242 -42.53 -11.99 10.44
N VAL A 243 -41.60 -11.07 10.20
CA VAL A 243 -41.78 -9.61 10.10
C VAL A 243 -42.28 -8.88 11.36
N SER A 244 -41.40 -8.05 11.93
CA SER A 244 -41.80 -6.68 12.31
C SER A 244 -40.61 -5.72 12.11
N LYS A 245 -40.78 -4.82 11.13
CA LYS A 245 -39.82 -3.79 10.74
C LYS A 245 -40.07 -2.56 11.62
N SER A 246 -39.45 -2.50 12.80
CA SER A 246 -39.49 -1.29 13.64
C SER A 246 -38.45 -0.27 13.16
N ASN A 247 -38.94 0.84 12.60
CA ASN A 247 -38.10 1.97 12.21
C ASN A 247 -37.51 2.65 13.46
N GLY A 248 -36.30 2.27 13.84
CA GLY A 248 -35.40 3.09 14.66
C GLY A 248 -34.36 3.76 13.77
N ALA A 249 -34.32 5.09 13.73
CA ALA A 249 -33.36 5.83 12.91
C ALA A 249 -31.93 5.68 13.45
N GLY A 250 -31.22 4.64 12.99
CA GLY A 250 -29.82 4.36 13.31
C GLY A 250 -28.93 4.48 12.07
N ASN A 251 -27.99 5.43 12.08
CA ASN A 251 -27.03 5.66 11.00
C ASN A 251 -26.29 4.38 10.57
N GLY A 252 -26.62 3.83 9.39
CA GLY A 252 -25.75 3.12 8.43
C GLY A 252 -24.83 1.96 8.86
N ILE A 253 -24.71 1.64 10.15
CA ILE A 253 -23.70 0.76 10.73
C ILE A 253 -24.21 -0.69 10.69
N LYS A 254 -23.50 -1.53 9.92
CA LYS A 254 -23.91 -2.91 9.61
C LYS A 254 -23.50 -3.94 10.68
N ASN A 255 -22.69 -3.52 11.66
CA ASN A 255 -22.21 -4.37 12.75
C ASN A 255 -23.00 -4.06 14.02
N SER A 256 -23.72 -5.05 14.57
CA SER A 256 -24.63 -4.86 15.72
C SER A 256 -23.92 -4.37 16.98
N ALA A 257 -22.73 -4.88 17.28
CA ALA A 257 -21.91 -4.44 18.42
C ALA A 257 -21.49 -2.97 18.28
N THR A 258 -21.14 -2.52 17.08
CA THR A 258 -20.78 -1.11 16.84
C THR A 258 -22.00 -0.21 16.93
N ALA A 259 -23.14 -0.62 16.36
CA ALA A 259 -24.39 0.14 16.41
C ALA A 259 -24.91 0.33 17.85
N SER A 260 -24.85 -0.71 18.69
CA SER A 260 -25.28 -0.63 20.09
C SER A 260 -24.37 0.24 20.96
N LEU A 261 -23.04 0.22 20.70
CA LEU A 261 -22.11 1.16 21.33
C LEU A 261 -22.38 2.61 20.91
N THR A 262 -22.57 2.88 19.61
CA THR A 262 -22.89 4.23 19.12
C THR A 262 -24.21 4.74 19.69
N ALA A 263 -25.24 3.89 19.81
CA ALA A 263 -26.52 4.26 20.43
C ALA A 263 -26.38 4.60 21.92
N ARG A 264 -25.54 3.87 22.67
CA ARG A 264 -25.26 4.19 24.08
C ARG A 264 -24.57 5.54 24.25
N VAL A 265 -23.53 5.82 23.45
CA VAL A 265 -22.80 7.11 23.49
C VAL A 265 -23.73 8.27 23.13
N LEU A 266 -24.58 8.14 22.10
CA LEU A 266 -25.55 9.17 21.72
C LEU A 266 -26.61 9.42 22.81
N ASN A 267 -27.05 8.38 23.51
CA ASN A 267 -27.97 8.54 24.65
C ASN A 267 -27.28 9.25 25.82
N GLU A 268 -26.02 8.91 26.13
CA GLU A 268 -25.25 9.57 27.19
C GLU A 268 -24.99 11.07 26.89
N GLU A 269 -24.65 11.41 25.64
CA GLU A 269 -24.58 12.78 25.14
C GLU A 269 -25.92 13.52 25.31
N ASN A 270 -27.02 12.91 24.88
CA ASN A 270 -28.36 13.50 25.03
C ASN A 270 -28.76 13.68 26.49
N GLU A 271 -28.41 12.77 27.39
CA GLU A 271 -28.63 12.93 28.83
C GLU A 271 -27.77 14.04 29.43
N LYS A 272 -26.49 14.15 29.05
CA LYS A 272 -25.62 15.27 29.45
C LYS A 272 -26.17 16.60 28.97
N ASN A 273 -26.66 16.66 27.73
CA ASN A 273 -27.25 17.86 27.13
C ASN A 273 -28.62 18.21 27.78
N LYS A 274 -29.42 17.20 28.15
CA LYS A 274 -30.65 17.39 28.94
C LYS A 274 -30.34 17.89 30.36
N LYS A 275 -29.33 17.34 31.02
CA LYS A 275 -28.82 17.80 32.34
C LYS A 275 -28.33 19.26 32.26
N ARG A 276 -27.59 19.64 31.21
CA ARG A 276 -27.22 21.05 30.96
C ARG A 276 -28.44 21.98 30.84
N LYS A 277 -29.52 21.52 30.16
CA LYS A 277 -30.77 22.28 30.06
C LYS A 277 -31.56 22.38 31.38
N THR A 278 -31.48 21.38 32.26
CA THR A 278 -32.22 21.37 33.54
C THR A 278 -31.50 22.03 34.70
N THR A 279 -30.17 22.14 34.66
CA THR A 279 -29.35 22.49 35.85
C THR A 279 -28.82 23.94 35.84
N GLY A 280 -29.20 24.79 34.89
CA GLY A 280 -28.75 26.19 34.90
C GLY A 280 -29.03 27.00 33.65
N ARG A 281 -30.28 27.11 33.22
CA ARG A 281 -30.69 28.10 32.22
C ARG A 281 -30.85 29.48 32.87
N ASN A 282 -29.73 30.19 33.05
CA ASN A 282 -29.76 31.57 33.52
C ASN A 282 -30.45 32.44 32.45
N GLU A 283 -31.61 33.01 32.76
CA GLU A 283 -32.44 33.75 31.79
C GLU A 283 -31.71 34.98 31.22
N ASN A 284 -30.75 35.54 31.97
CA ASN A 284 -29.87 36.62 31.54
C ASN A 284 -28.85 36.24 30.43
N ILE A 285 -28.50 34.96 30.24
CA ILE A 285 -27.61 34.54 29.13
C ILE A 285 -28.40 34.04 27.93
N ASP A 286 -29.57 33.42 28.11
CA ASP A 286 -30.39 33.03 26.96
C ASP A 286 -31.04 34.24 26.26
N SER A 287 -31.39 35.30 26.99
CA SER A 287 -31.90 36.56 26.42
C SER A 287 -30.88 37.32 25.56
N LEU A 288 -29.58 37.05 25.72
CA LEU A 288 -28.52 37.61 24.85
C LEU A 288 -28.43 36.90 23.48
N PHE A 289 -28.98 35.69 23.35
CA PHE A 289 -28.85 34.87 22.12
C PHE A 289 -30.18 34.48 21.47
N THR A 290 -31.33 34.73 22.11
CA THR A 290 -32.64 34.57 21.46
C THR A 290 -32.89 35.68 20.43
N LYS A 291 -32.73 35.34 19.15
CA LYS A 291 -33.14 36.19 18.02
C LYS A 291 -34.66 36.15 17.86
N ASP A 292 -35.35 37.06 18.55
CA ASP A 292 -36.79 37.19 18.43
C ASP A 292 -37.20 37.53 16.99
N LYS A 293 -38.27 36.86 16.53
CA LYS A 293 -38.61 36.74 15.11
C LYS A 293 -39.76 37.66 14.73
N LYS A 294 -39.63 38.96 15.03
CA LYS A 294 -40.51 39.99 14.47
C LYS A 294 -39.82 41.34 14.28
N ASP A 295 -40.24 41.97 13.18
CA ASP A 295 -40.14 43.39 12.83
C ASP A 295 -38.74 44.00 12.59
N GLY A 296 -38.53 44.36 11.31
CA GLY A 296 -38.11 45.71 10.92
C GLY A 296 -36.70 46.20 11.25
N ALA A 297 -35.87 46.28 10.20
CA ALA A 297 -34.61 47.03 10.14
C ALA A 297 -33.41 46.50 10.97
N LYS A 298 -32.22 46.60 10.36
CA LYS A 298 -30.94 46.30 11.01
C LYS A 298 -30.57 47.48 11.93
N ALA A 299 -30.64 47.27 13.24
CA ALA A 299 -29.99 48.14 14.21
C ALA A 299 -28.98 47.29 15.00
N ASP A 300 -27.72 47.74 15.05
CA ASP A 300 -26.65 46.99 15.70
C ASP A 300 -26.84 46.91 17.22
N PHE A 301 -26.24 45.88 17.82
CA PHE A 301 -26.34 45.57 19.24
C PHE A 301 -25.97 46.76 20.16
N MET A 302 -25.12 47.68 19.70
CA MET A 302 -24.66 48.84 20.46
C MET A 302 -25.66 50.03 20.51
N THR A 303 -26.72 50.05 19.71
CA THR A 303 -27.75 51.12 19.75
C THR A 303 -29.06 50.70 20.39
N ARG A 304 -29.19 49.45 20.83
CA ARG A 304 -30.32 48.99 21.67
C ARG A 304 -30.13 49.49 23.11
N GLY A 305 -30.72 50.63 23.44
CA GLY A 305 -30.79 51.14 24.81
C GLY A 305 -31.48 50.16 25.77
N PHE A 306 -31.07 50.17 27.04
CA PHE A 306 -31.56 49.25 28.06
C PHE A 306 -33.08 49.40 28.31
N SER A 307 -33.84 48.35 28.02
CA SER A 307 -35.23 48.24 28.44
C SER A 307 -35.31 47.74 29.89
N ILE A 308 -35.64 48.64 30.81
CA ILE A 308 -35.88 48.29 32.22
C ILE A 308 -37.21 47.53 32.32
N PRO A 309 -37.25 46.31 32.90
CA PRO A 309 -38.48 45.55 33.05
C PRO A 309 -39.45 46.27 34.01
N ALA A 310 -40.75 46.25 33.68
CA ALA A 310 -41.78 47.00 34.40
C ALA A 310 -41.95 46.59 35.88
N SER A 311 -41.45 45.42 36.28
CA SER A 311 -41.39 44.95 37.67
C SER A 311 -40.35 45.66 38.54
N ALA A 312 -39.47 46.50 37.98
CA ALA A 312 -38.45 47.23 38.71
C ALA A 312 -38.88 48.64 39.20
N ARG A 313 -40.16 49.03 39.03
CA ARG A 313 -40.71 50.26 39.62
C ARG A 313 -41.37 49.96 40.97
N ARG A 314 -40.66 50.30 42.04
CA ARG A 314 -41.24 50.71 43.34
C ARG A 314 -41.13 52.23 43.44
#